data_AF-A0A1I3IDH8-F1
#
_entry.id   AF-A0A1I3IDH8-F1
#
_cell.length_a   1.000
_cell.length_b   1.000
_cell.length_c   1.000
_cell.angle_alpha   90.00
_cell.angle_beta   90.00
_cell.angle_gamma   90.00
#
_symmetry.space_group_name_H-M   'P 1'
#
loop_
_entity.id
_entity.type
_entity.pdbx_description
1 polymer ?
#
loop_
_entity_poly.entity_id
_entity_poly.type
_entity_poly.pdbx_seq_one_letter_code
_entity_poly.pdbx_strand_id
1 'polypeptide(L)'
;MPLSPPVSRQLRHRRAIHAEAYERADGLWDIEACLTDQKPRDVALASGVRPNGLPIHELWLRITIDRKLTVVDAETSSDWVPYPGQCETANSAYRALIGLNLLNNFRRDATRLLAGTAGCTHLTELCAVLPTAAIQAFAGDVWNTKNGGPDGKHEQGNEGNEGHASNGTDNASSTTQTTRSIDKPPFQLGRCHALRFDGEAVRQFYPRWHGHAPRSARAETAGEPCANAAANAASANDTTDTSDKNSNQVQSNSQTEGNHA
;
A
#
# COMPACT_ATOMS: atom_id res chain seq x y z
N MET A 1 -26.68 0.21 5.07
CA MET A 1 -25.55 0.05 4.12
C MET A 1 -26.04 0.54 2.77
N PRO A 2 -25.35 1.50 2.12
CA PRO A 2 -25.76 2.05 0.83
C PRO A 2 -25.36 1.12 -0.33
N LEU A 3 -25.78 -0.14 -0.26
CA LEU A 3 -25.65 -1.14 -1.32
C LEU A 3 -27.03 -1.73 -1.58
N SER A 4 -27.20 -2.44 -2.70
CA SER A 4 -28.45 -3.14 -2.99
C SER A 4 -28.82 -4.13 -1.88
N PRO A 5 -30.13 -4.40 -1.67
CA PRO A 5 -30.56 -5.38 -0.68
C PRO A 5 -29.93 -6.76 -0.96
N PRO A 6 -29.26 -7.39 0.02
CA PRO A 6 -28.68 -8.72 -0.17
C PRO A 6 -29.77 -9.80 -0.13
N VAL A 7 -29.47 -10.97 -0.70
CA VAL A 7 -30.22 -12.20 -0.44
C VAL A 7 -30.09 -12.62 1.03
N SER A 8 -30.97 -13.51 1.49
CA SER A 8 -30.93 -14.06 2.85
C SER A 8 -29.57 -14.68 3.16
N ARG A 9 -29.01 -14.35 4.33
CA ARG A 9 -27.66 -14.75 4.76
C ARG A 9 -27.50 -14.67 6.27
N GLN A 10 -26.48 -15.36 6.80
CA GLN A 10 -26.13 -15.35 8.22
C GLN A 10 -24.71 -14.80 8.42
N LEU A 11 -24.52 -14.00 9.48
CA LEU A 11 -23.18 -13.60 9.89
C LEU A 11 -22.41 -14.84 10.38
N ARG A 12 -21.21 -15.05 9.86
CA ARG A 12 -20.33 -16.17 10.28
C ARG A 12 -19.04 -15.70 10.93
N HIS A 13 -18.57 -14.53 10.54
CA HIS A 13 -17.31 -13.95 10.98
C HIS A 13 -17.35 -12.44 10.75
N ARG A 14 -16.72 -11.69 11.65
CA ARG A 14 -16.46 -10.27 11.50
C ARG A 14 -14.97 -10.06 11.69
N ARG A 15 -14.34 -9.47 10.69
CA ARG A 15 -13.01 -8.87 10.80
C ARG A 15 -13.14 -7.37 10.73
N ALA A 16 -12.40 -6.67 11.57
CA ALA A 16 -12.19 -5.23 11.44
C ALA A 16 -10.70 -4.94 11.48
N ILE A 17 -10.24 -4.12 10.55
CA ILE A 17 -8.91 -3.52 10.55
C ILE A 17 -9.11 -2.03 10.66
N HIS A 18 -8.52 -1.41 11.68
CA HIS A 18 -8.44 0.05 11.78
C HIS A 18 -6.98 0.47 11.82
N ALA A 19 -6.70 1.67 11.31
CA ALA A 19 -5.38 2.25 11.33
C ALA A 19 -5.48 3.73 11.68
N GLU A 20 -4.58 4.17 12.54
CA GLU A 20 -4.48 5.54 13.03
C GLU A 20 -3.06 6.04 12.77
N ALA A 21 -2.93 7.35 12.55
CA ALA A 21 -1.66 7.99 12.24
C ALA A 21 -1.45 9.18 13.17
N TYR A 22 -0.26 9.27 13.75
CA TYR A 22 0.09 10.24 14.78
C TYR A 22 1.39 10.95 14.39
N GLU A 23 1.39 12.28 14.38
CA GLU A 23 2.64 13.05 14.35
C GLU A 23 3.24 13.09 15.76
N ARG A 24 4.53 12.78 15.88
CA ARG A 24 5.26 12.82 17.14
C ARG A 24 5.95 14.15 17.34
N ALA A 25 6.22 14.48 18.61
CA ALA A 25 6.95 15.69 18.99
C ALA A 25 8.39 15.76 18.44
N ASP A 26 9.00 14.61 18.11
CA ASP A 26 10.33 14.53 17.51
C ASP A 26 10.33 14.62 15.97
N GLY A 27 9.15 14.85 15.36
CA GLY A 27 8.96 14.99 13.92
C GLY A 27 8.92 13.67 13.15
N LEU A 28 8.95 12.53 13.84
CA LEU A 28 8.60 11.22 13.30
C LEU A 28 7.08 11.00 13.34
N TRP A 29 6.62 9.91 12.75
CA TRP A 29 5.20 9.58 12.69
C TRP A 29 4.97 8.13 13.10
N ASP A 30 3.98 7.88 13.94
CA ASP A 30 3.54 6.53 14.26
C ASP A 30 2.29 6.19 13.45
N ILE A 31 2.28 5.01 12.84
CA ILE A 31 1.11 4.40 12.21
C ILE A 31 0.77 3.15 13.00
N GLU A 32 -0.35 3.19 13.70
CA GLU A 32 -0.85 2.08 14.52
C GLU A 32 -1.97 1.39 13.76
N ALA A 33 -1.89 0.08 13.59
CA ALA A 33 -2.93 -0.72 12.96
C ALA A 33 -3.32 -1.89 13.87
N CYS A 34 -4.61 -2.18 13.92
CA CYS A 34 -5.16 -3.26 14.73
C CYS A 34 -6.11 -4.10 13.90
N LEU A 35 -5.95 -5.43 14.02
CA LEU A 35 -6.85 -6.43 13.46
C LEU A 35 -7.64 -7.07 14.59
N THR A 36 -8.96 -7.03 14.50
CA THR A 36 -9.86 -7.76 15.38
C THR A 36 -10.68 -8.78 14.60
N ASP A 37 -10.69 -10.01 15.09
CA ASP A 37 -11.51 -11.10 14.56
C ASP A 37 -12.53 -11.55 15.59
N GLN A 38 -13.81 -11.58 15.22
CA GLN A 38 -14.91 -12.02 16.08
C GLN A 38 -15.82 -13.00 15.34
N LYS A 39 -16.51 -13.85 16.10
CA LYS A 39 -17.59 -14.71 15.60
C LYS A 39 -18.87 -14.41 16.38
N PRO A 40 -20.05 -14.48 15.75
CA PRO A 40 -21.33 -14.14 16.40
C PRO A 40 -21.86 -15.29 17.27
N ARG A 41 -20.96 -16.05 17.88
CA ARG A 41 -21.21 -17.25 18.67
C ARG A 41 -19.97 -17.59 19.47
N ASP A 42 -20.16 -18.42 20.49
CA ASP A 42 -19.06 -19.03 21.22
C ASP A 42 -18.19 -19.88 20.28
N VAL A 43 -16.89 -19.88 20.58
CA VAL A 43 -15.88 -20.58 19.80
C VAL A 43 -15.10 -21.48 20.73
N ALA A 44 -15.19 -22.79 20.53
CA ALA A 44 -14.27 -23.72 21.16
C ALA A 44 -12.87 -23.54 20.53
N LEU A 45 -11.90 -23.13 21.35
CA LEU A 45 -10.49 -23.04 21.01
C LEU A 45 -9.71 -24.05 21.86
N ALA A 46 -8.47 -24.33 21.48
CA ALA A 46 -7.58 -25.19 22.28
C ALA A 46 -7.34 -24.62 23.69
N SER A 47 -7.38 -23.28 23.82
CA SER A 47 -7.25 -22.55 25.09
C SER A 47 -8.54 -22.47 25.91
N GLY A 48 -9.65 -23.04 25.43
CA GLY A 48 -10.97 -22.99 26.07
C GLY A 48 -12.02 -22.32 25.20
N VAL A 49 -13.22 -22.15 25.74
CA VAL A 49 -14.31 -21.46 25.05
C VAL A 49 -14.04 -19.96 25.04
N ARG A 50 -14.08 -19.35 23.86
CA ARG A 50 -14.17 -17.89 23.67
C ARG A 50 -15.65 -17.50 23.56
N PRO A 51 -16.19 -16.78 24.56
CA PRO A 51 -17.57 -16.27 24.51
C PRO A 51 -17.84 -15.36 23.31
N ASN A 52 -19.09 -15.38 22.84
CA ASN A 52 -19.59 -14.41 21.87
C ASN A 52 -19.36 -12.97 22.35
N GLY A 53 -18.96 -12.10 21.44
CA GLY A 53 -18.64 -10.70 21.71
C GLY A 53 -17.18 -10.46 22.08
N LEU A 54 -16.39 -11.50 22.40
CA LEU A 54 -14.96 -11.37 22.63
C LEU A 54 -14.14 -11.66 21.36
N PRO A 55 -13.00 -10.96 21.15
CA PRO A 55 -12.10 -11.24 20.04
C PRO A 55 -11.47 -12.63 20.12
N ILE A 56 -11.36 -13.26 18.95
CA ILE A 56 -10.51 -14.43 18.71
C ILE A 56 -9.08 -13.95 18.47
N HIS A 57 -8.94 -12.89 17.67
CA HIS A 57 -7.70 -12.17 17.45
C HIS A 57 -7.90 -10.70 17.79
N GLU A 58 -6.91 -10.12 18.46
CA GLU A 58 -6.73 -8.67 18.61
C GLU A 58 -5.23 -8.43 18.57
N LEU A 59 -4.76 -7.98 17.41
CA LEU A 59 -3.35 -7.93 17.08
C LEU A 59 -3.00 -6.52 16.63
N TRP A 60 -1.93 -5.99 17.19
CA TRP A 60 -1.46 -4.64 16.98
C TRP A 60 -0.14 -4.64 16.23
N LEU A 61 0.01 -3.71 15.29
CA LEU A 61 1.26 -3.37 14.63
C LEU A 61 1.41 -1.86 14.63
N ARG A 62 2.45 -1.36 15.28
CA ARG A 62 2.90 0.02 15.18
C ARG A 62 4.18 0.08 14.36
N ILE A 63 4.22 0.98 13.39
CA ILE A 63 5.48 1.40 12.76
C ILE A 63 5.72 2.88 13.03
N THR A 64 6.97 3.22 13.30
CA THR A 64 7.44 4.61 13.30
C THR A 64 8.12 4.89 11.97
N ILE A 65 7.78 5.99 11.31
CA ILE A 65 8.35 6.38 10.03
C ILE A 65 8.95 7.78 10.06
N ASP A 66 10.00 7.97 9.26
CA ASP A 66 10.53 9.31 8.96
C ASP A 66 9.70 10.03 7.90
N ARG A 67 10.04 11.30 7.62
CA ARG A 67 9.37 12.11 6.58
C ARG A 67 9.57 11.59 5.15
N LYS A 68 10.47 10.63 4.94
CA LYS A 68 10.67 9.93 3.65
C LYS A 68 9.83 8.65 3.57
N LEU A 69 9.01 8.36 4.58
CA LEU A 69 8.24 7.14 4.75
C LEU A 69 9.10 5.87 4.92
N THR A 70 10.30 6.03 5.47
CA THR A 70 11.16 4.91 5.86
C THR A 70 10.80 4.49 7.28
N VAL A 71 10.59 3.20 7.50
CA VAL A 71 10.36 2.64 8.84
C VAL A 71 11.64 2.73 9.65
N VAL A 72 11.58 3.46 10.77
CA VAL A 72 12.70 3.61 11.72
C VAL A 72 12.51 2.77 12.97
N ASP A 73 11.27 2.39 13.29
CA ASP A 73 10.97 1.43 14.35
C ASP A 73 9.69 0.64 14.04
N ALA A 74 9.57 -0.54 14.65
CA ALA A 74 8.39 -1.40 14.53
C ALA A 74 8.15 -2.24 15.79
N GLU A 75 6.90 -2.32 16.21
CA GLU A 75 6.45 -3.07 17.38
C GLU A 75 5.12 -3.78 17.08
N THR A 76 4.93 -4.95 17.68
CA THR A 76 3.66 -5.67 17.59
C THR A 76 3.23 -6.21 18.94
N SER A 77 1.92 -6.30 19.13
CA SER A 77 1.30 -6.99 20.25
C SER A 77 0.25 -7.97 19.74
N SER A 78 0.02 -9.02 20.53
CA SER A 78 -0.94 -10.08 20.25
C SER A 78 -1.78 -10.31 21.49
N ASP A 79 -2.76 -9.44 21.72
CA ASP A 79 -3.49 -9.35 23.00
C ASP A 79 -4.55 -10.45 23.14
N TRP A 80 -5.24 -10.74 22.05
CA TRP A 80 -6.15 -11.89 21.96
C TRP A 80 -5.65 -12.84 20.89
N VAL A 81 -5.47 -14.10 21.28
CA VAL A 81 -5.00 -15.17 20.39
C VAL A 81 -5.69 -16.52 20.70
N PRO A 82 -5.76 -17.42 19.72
CA PRO A 82 -6.28 -18.78 19.93
C PRO A 82 -5.30 -19.70 20.65
N TYR A 83 -3.99 -19.49 20.49
CA TYR A 83 -2.93 -20.32 21.07
C TYR A 83 -1.94 -19.46 21.88
N PRO A 84 -2.28 -19.14 23.14
CA PRO A 84 -1.42 -18.33 24.01
C PRO A 84 -0.03 -18.94 24.19
N GLY A 85 0.99 -18.09 24.19
CA GLY A 85 2.41 -18.45 24.26
C GLY A 85 3.02 -18.94 22.94
N GLN A 86 2.22 -19.12 21.89
CA GLN A 86 2.69 -19.58 20.57
C GLN A 86 2.46 -18.52 19.48
N CYS A 87 1.28 -17.92 19.44
CA CYS A 87 0.97 -16.89 18.44
C CYS A 87 1.83 -15.64 18.59
N GLU A 88 2.21 -15.32 19.82
CA GLU A 88 2.98 -14.14 20.23
C GLU A 88 4.47 -14.26 19.88
N THR A 89 4.94 -15.48 19.61
CA THR A 89 6.36 -15.74 19.27
C THR A 89 6.80 -15.00 18.00
N ALA A 90 5.86 -14.73 17.10
CA ALA A 90 6.11 -13.97 15.87
C ALA A 90 6.29 -12.46 16.10
N ASN A 91 5.92 -11.91 17.27
CA ASN A 91 5.85 -10.46 17.47
C ASN A 91 7.21 -9.78 17.20
N SER A 92 8.30 -10.36 17.69
CA SER A 92 9.65 -9.80 17.53
C SER A 92 10.13 -9.82 16.07
N ALA A 93 9.61 -10.72 15.23
CA ALA A 93 10.00 -10.84 13.83
C ALA A 93 9.63 -9.59 13.01
N TYR A 94 8.59 -8.85 13.42
CA TYR A 94 8.15 -7.63 12.72
C TYR A 94 9.14 -6.47 12.82
N ARG A 95 10.17 -6.55 13.67
CA ARG A 95 11.32 -5.64 13.60
C ARG A 95 12.05 -5.68 12.25
N ALA A 96 11.88 -6.76 11.46
CA ALA A 96 12.38 -6.85 10.09
C ALA A 96 11.79 -5.81 9.13
N LEU A 97 10.72 -5.10 9.53
CA LEU A 97 10.18 -3.98 8.75
C LEU A 97 11.07 -2.73 8.80
N ILE A 98 11.95 -2.61 9.80
CA ILE A 98 12.85 -1.46 9.96
C ILE A 98 13.78 -1.35 8.74
N GLY A 99 13.85 -0.17 8.16
CA GLY A 99 14.59 0.13 6.95
C GLY A 99 13.80 -0.05 5.65
N LEU A 100 12.62 -0.68 5.68
CA LEU A 100 11.73 -0.69 4.52
C LEU A 100 11.10 0.70 4.33
N ASN A 101 10.75 1.02 3.09
CA ASN A 101 10.12 2.29 2.74
C ASN A 101 8.71 2.06 2.19
N LEU A 102 7.71 2.77 2.73
CA LEU A 102 6.29 2.56 2.41
C LEU A 102 5.95 2.81 0.93
N LEU A 103 6.74 3.61 0.20
CA LEU A 103 6.55 3.86 -1.23
C LEU A 103 7.28 2.88 -2.13
N ASN A 104 8.31 2.20 -1.63
CA ASN A 104 9.21 1.38 -2.43
C ASN A 104 8.98 -0.11 -2.14
N ASN A 105 8.04 -0.72 -2.85
CA ASN A 105 7.75 -2.16 -2.76
C ASN A 105 7.41 -2.72 -1.37
N PHE A 106 7.10 -1.87 -0.38
CA PHE A 106 6.86 -2.26 1.01
C PHE A 106 6.02 -3.53 1.19
N ARG A 107 4.85 -3.59 0.54
CA ARG A 107 3.94 -4.76 0.66
C ARG A 107 4.60 -6.05 0.20
N ARG A 108 5.35 -6.00 -0.91
CA ARG A 108 6.07 -7.16 -1.45
C ARG A 108 7.20 -7.58 -0.52
N ASP A 109 7.99 -6.62 -0.06
CA ASP A 109 9.16 -6.88 0.78
C ASP A 109 8.76 -7.37 2.17
N ALA A 110 7.73 -6.77 2.78
CA ALA A 110 7.14 -7.25 4.03
C ALA A 110 6.62 -8.69 3.89
N THR A 111 5.87 -8.98 2.82
CA THR A 111 5.37 -10.34 2.55
C THR A 111 6.51 -11.34 2.38
N ARG A 112 7.61 -10.95 1.70
CA ARG A 112 8.78 -11.81 1.51
C ARG A 112 9.50 -12.11 2.83
N LEU A 113 9.70 -11.09 3.67
CA LEU A 113 10.44 -11.23 4.92
C LEU A 113 9.66 -12.00 5.99
N LEU A 114 8.33 -11.86 5.99
CA LEU A 114 7.44 -12.38 7.02
C LEU A 114 6.56 -13.53 6.50
N ALA A 115 7.02 -14.23 5.44
CA ALA A 115 6.32 -15.34 4.84
C ALA A 115 6.32 -16.58 5.74
N GLY A 116 5.32 -17.45 5.55
CA GLY A 116 5.23 -18.73 6.26
C GLY A 116 5.16 -18.53 7.78
N THR A 117 6.04 -19.22 8.50
CA THR A 117 6.12 -19.17 9.97
C THR A 117 7.07 -18.10 10.50
N ALA A 118 7.71 -17.31 9.62
CA ALA A 118 8.57 -16.21 10.05
C ALA A 118 7.76 -15.05 10.64
N GLY A 119 6.58 -14.78 10.06
CA GLY A 119 5.54 -13.95 10.65
C GLY A 119 4.29 -14.76 10.94
N CYS A 120 3.17 -14.09 11.20
CA CYS A 120 1.86 -14.72 11.20
C CYS A 120 0.97 -14.07 10.13
N THR A 121 0.07 -14.86 9.54
CA THR A 121 -0.82 -14.37 8.47
C THR A 121 -1.60 -13.13 8.89
N HIS A 122 -2.06 -13.08 10.14
CA HIS A 122 -2.90 -12.00 10.65
C HIS A 122 -2.14 -10.68 10.84
N LEU A 123 -0.96 -10.66 11.49
CA LEU A 123 -0.16 -9.45 11.63
C LEU A 123 0.41 -9.01 10.27
N THR A 124 0.80 -9.93 9.39
CA THR A 124 1.31 -9.57 8.06
C THR A 124 0.25 -8.92 7.17
N GLU A 125 -1.04 -9.23 7.38
CA GLU A 125 -2.14 -8.56 6.69
C GLU A 125 -2.21 -7.05 7.01
N LEU A 126 -1.88 -6.65 8.24
CA LEU A 126 -1.86 -5.24 8.64
C LEU A 126 -0.89 -4.41 7.79
N CYS A 127 0.23 -5.00 7.34
CA CYS A 127 1.19 -4.33 6.46
C CYS A 127 0.56 -3.84 5.15
N ALA A 128 -0.57 -4.41 4.70
CA ALA A 128 -1.23 -3.99 3.47
C ALA A 128 -1.82 -2.58 3.56
N VAL A 129 -2.31 -2.17 4.73
CA VAL A 129 -3.01 -0.88 4.91
C VAL A 129 -2.08 0.26 5.28
N LEU A 130 -0.91 -0.02 5.87
CA LEU A 130 0.02 1.00 6.37
C LEU A 130 0.45 2.03 5.32
N PRO A 131 0.87 1.66 4.09
CA PRO A 131 1.33 2.66 3.12
C PRO A 131 0.26 3.69 2.78
N THR A 132 -0.98 3.22 2.55
CA THR A 132 -2.08 4.11 2.18
C THR A 132 -2.55 4.96 3.35
N ALA A 133 -2.57 4.42 4.57
CA ALA A 133 -2.91 5.19 5.77
C ALA A 133 -1.90 6.32 6.01
N ALA A 134 -0.60 6.00 5.95
CA ALA A 134 0.48 6.98 6.12
C ALA A 134 0.44 8.08 5.06
N ILE A 135 0.29 7.71 3.78
CA ILE A 135 0.24 8.68 2.67
C ILE A 135 -0.94 9.65 2.84
N GLN A 136 -2.11 9.15 3.23
CA GLN A 136 -3.30 9.99 3.41
C GLN A 136 -3.14 10.92 4.61
N ALA A 137 -2.49 10.47 5.69
CA ALA A 137 -2.15 11.33 6.82
C ALA A 137 -1.14 12.42 6.45
N PHE A 138 -0.17 12.12 5.58
CA PHE A 138 0.85 13.08 5.14
C PHE A 138 0.34 14.14 4.14
N ALA A 139 -0.78 13.86 3.46
CA ALA A 139 -1.31 14.70 2.40
C ALA A 139 -1.90 15.99 2.98
N GLY A 140 -1.18 17.10 2.87
CA GLY A 140 -1.58 18.42 3.38
C GLY A 140 -0.57 19.00 4.37
N ASP A 141 -0.06 18.17 5.27
CA ASP A 141 0.84 18.60 6.37
C ASP A 141 2.32 18.52 5.98
N VAL A 142 2.74 17.39 5.40
CA VAL A 142 4.14 17.16 5.00
C VAL A 142 4.35 17.48 3.52
N TRP A 143 3.40 17.06 2.67
CA TRP A 143 3.39 17.44 1.26
C TRP A 143 2.40 18.57 1.05
N ASN A 144 2.93 19.76 0.74
CA ASN A 144 2.08 20.90 0.42
C ASN A 144 1.27 20.62 -0.85
N THR A 145 -0.01 20.34 -0.67
CA THR A 145 -0.96 20.05 -1.75
C THR A 145 -1.41 21.32 -2.48
N LYS A 146 -1.17 22.52 -1.93
CA LYS A 146 -1.61 23.81 -2.45
C LYS A 146 -0.56 24.55 -3.31
N ASN A 147 0.71 24.15 -3.27
CA ASN A 147 1.80 24.80 -4.04
C ASN A 147 1.79 24.46 -5.54
N GLY A 148 0.63 24.59 -6.17
CA GLY A 148 0.42 24.60 -7.62
C GLY A 148 -0.71 25.53 -8.08
N GLY A 149 -1.32 26.30 -7.18
CA GLY A 149 -2.29 27.35 -7.53
C GLY A 149 -1.59 28.69 -7.79
N PRO A 150 -2.10 29.53 -8.72
CA PRO A 150 -1.67 30.92 -8.81
C PRO A 150 -2.23 31.63 -7.57
N ASP A 151 -1.38 32.40 -6.88
CA ASP A 151 -1.70 33.40 -5.84
C ASP A 151 -0.93 33.18 -4.53
N GLY A 152 0.40 33.25 -4.64
CA GLY A 152 1.26 33.74 -3.56
C GLY A 152 1.53 35.21 -3.83
N LYS A 153 0.77 36.09 -3.17
CA LYS A 153 0.90 37.55 -3.25
C LYS A 153 2.35 37.97 -2.95
N HIS A 154 2.98 38.63 -3.92
CA HIS A 154 4.13 39.49 -3.66
C HIS A 154 3.62 40.69 -2.85
N GLU A 155 3.84 40.67 -1.53
CA GLU A 155 3.72 41.87 -0.73
C GLU A 155 4.98 42.71 -0.98
N GLN A 156 4.86 43.68 -1.88
CA GLN A 156 5.83 44.74 -2.10
C GLN A 156 5.82 45.65 -0.86
N GLY A 157 6.82 45.50 0.00
CA GLY A 157 7.18 46.46 1.03
C GLY A 157 8.36 47.30 0.55
N ASN A 158 8.11 48.60 0.40
CA ASN A 158 8.97 49.63 -0.17
C ASN A 158 10.24 49.96 0.66
N GLU A 159 11.18 50.57 -0.05
CA GLU A 159 12.56 51.01 0.24
C GLU A 159 12.82 51.72 1.59
N GLY A 160 14.06 51.57 2.07
CA GLY A 160 14.64 52.44 3.10
C GLY A 160 16.06 52.09 3.54
N ASN A 161 17.04 52.76 2.93
CA ASN A 161 18.31 53.24 3.50
C ASN A 161 19.64 52.53 3.15
N GLU A 162 20.56 53.36 2.67
CA GLU A 162 21.95 53.11 2.26
C GLU A 162 22.88 52.88 3.47
N GLY A 163 23.97 52.13 3.27
CA GLY A 163 25.14 52.24 4.14
C GLY A 163 26.08 51.04 4.21
N HIS A 164 27.28 51.23 3.64
CA HIS A 164 28.58 50.65 4.00
C HIS A 164 29.04 49.29 3.44
N ALA A 165 30.15 49.39 2.72
CA ALA A 165 31.00 48.31 2.24
C ALA A 165 31.85 47.68 3.36
N SER A 166 32.02 46.36 3.33
CA SER A 166 33.30 45.69 3.02
C SER A 166 33.39 44.24 3.55
N ASN A 167 34.00 43.40 2.70
CA ASN A 167 34.75 42.17 2.94
C ASN A 167 34.08 40.86 3.41
N GLY A 168 34.29 39.81 2.61
CA GLY A 168 34.89 38.57 3.11
C GLY A 168 34.13 37.26 2.94
N THR A 169 34.50 36.51 1.89
CA THR A 169 34.69 35.04 1.83
C THR A 169 33.48 34.10 1.99
N ASP A 170 33.06 33.56 0.85
CA ASP A 170 32.88 32.13 0.55
C ASP A 170 32.27 31.20 1.61
N ASN A 171 30.98 30.90 1.46
CA ASN A 171 30.49 29.53 1.65
C ASN A 171 29.24 29.25 0.80
N ALA A 172 29.48 28.85 -0.45
CA ALA A 172 28.46 28.34 -1.35
C ALA A 172 28.18 26.86 -1.01
N SER A 173 27.15 26.58 -0.21
CA SER A 173 26.43 25.29 -0.21
C SER A 173 25.22 25.30 0.73
N SER A 174 24.14 26.02 0.40
CA SER A 174 22.84 25.79 1.06
C SER A 174 21.64 26.41 0.32
N THR A 175 21.49 26.20 -1.00
CA THR A 175 20.32 26.77 -1.71
C THR A 175 19.73 25.90 -2.83
N THR A 176 20.27 24.71 -3.10
CA THR A 176 19.88 23.93 -4.29
C THR A 176 18.75 22.90 -4.06
N GLN A 177 18.17 22.79 -2.85
CA GLN A 177 17.13 21.79 -2.57
C GLN A 177 15.68 22.29 -2.71
N THR A 178 15.42 23.59 -2.68
CA THR A 178 14.05 24.14 -2.67
C THR A 178 13.43 24.24 -4.08
N THR A 179 14.22 24.19 -5.15
CA THR A 179 13.74 24.44 -6.53
C THR A 179 13.25 23.19 -7.28
N ARG A 180 13.47 21.96 -6.78
CA ARG A 180 13.08 20.72 -7.49
C ARG A 180 11.64 20.26 -7.28
N SER A 181 10.92 20.79 -6.29
CA SER A 181 9.56 20.35 -5.97
C SER A 181 8.47 21.00 -6.82
N ILE A 182 8.78 22.11 -7.50
CA ILE A 182 7.77 22.95 -8.19
C ILE A 182 7.32 22.34 -9.52
N ASP A 183 8.14 21.50 -10.16
CA ASP A 183 7.89 20.99 -11.52
C ASP A 183 7.21 19.61 -11.57
N LYS A 184 6.83 19.05 -10.42
CA LYS A 184 6.13 17.75 -10.35
C LYS A 184 4.73 17.90 -9.78
N PRO A 185 3.73 17.19 -10.33
CA PRO A 185 2.39 17.22 -9.77
C PRO A 185 2.39 16.69 -8.32
N PRO A 186 1.51 17.20 -7.44
CA PRO A 186 1.27 16.64 -6.13
C PRO A 186 1.01 15.12 -6.20
N PHE A 187 1.54 14.38 -5.23
CA PHE A 187 1.56 12.91 -5.26
C PHE A 187 0.16 12.28 -5.39
N GLN A 188 -0.88 12.93 -4.85
CA GLN A 188 -2.25 12.43 -4.92
C GLN A 188 -2.87 12.47 -6.33
N LEU A 189 -2.35 13.27 -7.26
CA LEU A 189 -2.90 13.38 -8.61
C LEU A 189 -2.56 12.15 -9.47
N GLY A 190 -3.52 11.70 -10.27
CA GLY A 190 -3.41 10.50 -11.12
C GLY A 190 -3.50 9.16 -10.38
N ARG A 191 -3.82 9.16 -9.07
CA ARG A 191 -3.85 7.94 -8.22
C ARG A 191 -5.24 7.46 -7.84
N CYS A 192 -6.28 8.25 -8.10
CA CYS A 192 -7.66 7.83 -7.93
C CYS A 192 -8.54 8.38 -9.06
N HIS A 193 -9.74 7.82 -9.21
CA HIS A 193 -10.67 8.20 -10.28
C HIS A 193 -11.04 9.69 -10.24
N ALA A 194 -11.27 10.24 -9.05
CA ALA A 194 -11.62 11.65 -8.88
C ALA A 194 -10.45 12.60 -9.22
N LEU A 195 -9.21 12.21 -8.91
CA LEU A 195 -8.01 13.04 -9.11
C LEU A 195 -7.21 12.66 -10.37
N ARG A 196 -7.86 12.06 -11.39
CA ARG A 196 -7.22 11.81 -12.69
C ARG A 196 -6.84 13.13 -13.37
N PHE A 197 -5.70 13.17 -14.08
CA PHE A 197 -5.17 14.41 -14.66
C PHE A 197 -6.09 15.06 -15.70
N ASP A 198 -6.92 14.27 -16.37
CA ASP A 198 -7.96 14.67 -17.34
C ASP A 198 -9.37 14.79 -16.70
N GLY A 199 -9.42 14.89 -15.37
CA GLY A 199 -10.66 14.86 -14.59
C GLY A 199 -11.16 16.25 -14.23
N GLU A 200 -12.47 16.37 -14.08
CA GLU A 200 -13.14 17.63 -13.72
C GLU A 200 -12.64 18.21 -12.39
N ALA A 201 -12.41 17.37 -11.37
CA ALA A 201 -11.88 17.85 -10.10
C ALA A 201 -10.45 18.40 -10.24
N VAL A 202 -9.60 17.80 -11.08
CA VAL A 202 -8.26 18.35 -11.34
C VAL A 202 -8.36 19.64 -12.14
N ARG A 203 -9.25 19.71 -13.14
CA ARG A 203 -9.52 20.95 -13.90
C ARG A 203 -9.92 22.11 -12.99
N GLN A 204 -10.81 21.84 -12.03
CA GLN A 204 -11.35 22.87 -11.13
C GLN A 204 -10.39 23.24 -10.00
N PHE A 205 -9.81 22.25 -9.31
CA PHE A 205 -9.06 22.48 -8.07
C PHE A 205 -7.53 22.49 -8.26
N TYR A 206 -7.03 21.93 -9.36
CA TYR A 206 -5.60 21.83 -9.69
C TYR A 206 -5.31 22.18 -11.16
N PRO A 207 -5.79 23.33 -11.67
CA PRO A 207 -5.81 23.64 -13.11
C PRO A 207 -4.42 23.57 -13.77
N ARG A 208 -3.35 23.88 -13.03
CA ARG A 208 -1.96 23.78 -13.50
C ARG A 208 -1.58 22.36 -13.97
N TRP A 209 -2.16 21.32 -13.36
CA TRP A 209 -1.81 19.92 -13.63
C TRP A 209 -2.86 19.23 -14.51
N HIS A 210 -3.91 19.92 -14.95
CA HIS A 210 -4.91 19.34 -15.82
C HIS A 210 -4.32 19.00 -17.20
N GLY A 211 -4.58 17.79 -17.68
CA GLY A 211 -3.99 17.26 -18.91
C GLY A 211 -2.52 16.84 -18.79
N HIS A 212 -1.95 16.82 -17.58
CA HIS A 212 -0.58 16.33 -17.38
C HIS A 212 -0.46 14.86 -17.80
N ALA A 213 0.32 14.59 -18.84
CA ALA A 213 0.58 13.23 -19.31
C ALA A 213 1.64 12.55 -18.42
N PRO A 214 1.29 11.52 -17.63
CA PRO A 214 2.30 10.75 -16.90
C PRO A 214 3.28 10.11 -17.89
N ARG A 215 4.52 9.90 -17.46
CA ARG A 215 5.63 9.43 -18.30
C ARG A 215 5.35 8.11 -19.05
N SER A 216 4.38 7.30 -18.61
CA SER A 216 3.91 6.10 -19.31
C SER A 216 3.10 6.40 -20.57
N ALA A 217 2.29 7.45 -20.60
CA ALA A 217 1.50 7.83 -21.78
C ALA A 217 2.38 8.42 -22.90
N ARG A 218 3.50 9.07 -22.52
CA ARG A 218 4.46 9.64 -23.48
C ARG A 218 5.25 8.57 -24.24
N ALA A 219 5.28 7.34 -23.75
CA ALA A 219 5.90 6.20 -24.45
C ALA A 219 4.95 5.56 -25.48
N GLU A 220 3.63 5.65 -25.28
CA GLU A 220 2.62 5.10 -26.20
C GLU A 220 2.33 6.02 -27.39
N THR A 221 2.52 7.32 -27.25
CA THR A 221 2.29 8.30 -28.34
C THR A 221 3.50 8.50 -29.28
N ALA A 222 4.61 7.80 -29.05
CA ALA A 222 5.83 7.90 -29.88
C ALA A 222 6.01 6.74 -30.87
N GLY A 223 4.99 5.91 -31.08
CA GLY A 223 5.00 4.87 -32.10
C GLY A 223 4.37 5.36 -33.40
N GLU A 224 5.18 5.82 -34.35
CA GLU A 224 4.76 5.89 -35.76
C GLU A 224 4.79 4.48 -36.41
N PRO A 225 3.89 4.20 -37.37
CA PRO A 225 3.60 2.84 -37.82
C PRO A 225 4.56 2.40 -38.94
N CYS A 226 5.20 1.23 -38.76
CA CYS A 226 5.89 0.57 -39.87
C CYS A 226 4.91 -0.39 -40.58
N ALA A 227 4.46 0.02 -41.76
CA ALA A 227 3.74 -0.82 -42.71
C ALA A 227 4.70 -1.57 -43.65
N ASN A 228 4.24 -2.75 -44.10
CA ASN A 228 4.78 -3.67 -45.13
C ASN A 228 5.90 -4.62 -44.66
N ALA A 229 5.93 -5.92 -45.01
CA ALA A 229 5.31 -6.63 -46.13
C ALA A 229 5.04 -8.12 -45.81
N ALA A 230 4.09 -8.69 -46.54
CA ALA A 230 3.71 -10.10 -46.54
C ALA A 230 4.64 -10.98 -47.38
N ALA A 231 4.62 -12.27 -47.03
CA ALA A 231 4.80 -13.48 -47.85
C ALA A 231 6.19 -13.83 -48.42
N ASN A 232 6.69 -15.02 -48.01
CA ASN A 232 6.92 -16.10 -48.98
C ASN A 232 6.85 -17.50 -48.33
N ALA A 233 6.07 -18.34 -49.01
CA ALA A 233 5.91 -19.80 -49.01
C ALA A 233 7.25 -20.57 -49.10
N ALA A 234 7.41 -21.88 -48.96
CA ALA A 234 6.67 -23.07 -48.49
C ALA A 234 7.64 -24.28 -48.70
N SER A 235 7.23 -25.48 -48.24
CA SER A 235 7.76 -26.83 -48.57
C SER A 235 9.06 -27.30 -47.88
N ALA A 236 9.19 -28.55 -47.41
CA ALA A 236 8.29 -29.70 -47.42
C ALA A 236 8.79 -30.81 -46.47
N ASN A 237 7.82 -31.64 -46.05
CA ASN A 237 7.82 -33.11 -45.85
C ASN A 237 8.73 -33.78 -44.78
N ASP A 238 8.19 -34.58 -43.83
CA ASP A 238 7.46 -35.88 -43.92
C ASP A 238 8.43 -36.95 -43.35
N THR A 239 8.20 -37.64 -42.22
CA THR A 239 7.37 -38.85 -42.12
C THR A 239 7.42 -39.38 -40.67
N THR A 240 6.28 -39.87 -40.19
CA THR A 240 6.01 -41.05 -39.32
C THR A 240 6.98 -41.46 -38.20
N ASP A 241 6.47 -41.72 -36.97
CA ASP A 241 6.08 -43.09 -36.54
C ASP A 241 5.52 -43.14 -35.09
N THR A 242 4.48 -43.98 -34.95
CA THR A 242 3.90 -44.73 -33.79
C THR A 242 4.10 -44.28 -32.32
N SER A 243 2.99 -43.94 -31.64
CA SER A 243 2.28 -44.76 -30.63
C SER A 243 2.96 -44.86 -29.24
N ASP A 244 2.33 -44.30 -28.21
CA ASP A 244 1.70 -45.16 -27.20
C ASP A 244 0.80 -44.39 -26.21
N LYS A 245 -0.29 -45.06 -25.89
CA LYS A 245 -1.32 -44.67 -24.92
C LYS A 245 -0.75 -44.88 -23.51
N ASN A 246 -1.00 -43.95 -22.58
CA ASN A 246 -1.66 -44.35 -21.34
C ASN A 246 -2.37 -43.17 -20.66
N SER A 247 -3.68 -43.32 -20.52
CA SER A 247 -4.56 -42.48 -19.73
C SER A 247 -4.37 -42.82 -18.26
N ASN A 248 -4.34 -41.84 -17.37
CA ASN A 248 -4.78 -42.09 -16.00
C ASN A 248 -5.63 -40.93 -15.49
N GLN A 249 -6.92 -41.22 -15.44
CA GLN A 249 -8.00 -40.38 -14.99
C GLN A 249 -8.09 -40.55 -13.47
N VAL A 250 -7.91 -39.46 -12.72
CA VAL A 250 -8.07 -39.46 -11.25
C VAL A 250 -9.57 -39.54 -10.95
N GLN A 251 -10.03 -40.70 -10.48
CA GLN A 251 -11.39 -40.90 -9.97
C GLN A 251 -11.51 -40.40 -8.53
N SER A 252 -12.55 -39.61 -8.31
CA SER A 252 -13.03 -39.14 -7.01
C SER A 252 -13.61 -40.30 -6.19
N ASN A 253 -13.07 -40.55 -5.01
CA ASN A 253 -13.69 -41.45 -4.03
C ASN A 253 -14.59 -40.65 -3.07
N SER A 254 -15.90 -40.72 -3.33
CA SER A 254 -16.94 -40.50 -2.33
C SER A 254 -17.30 -41.84 -1.69
N GLN A 255 -16.88 -42.08 -0.45
CA GLN A 255 -17.43 -43.17 0.36
C GLN A 255 -18.24 -42.58 1.51
N THR A 256 -19.55 -42.65 1.33
CA THR A 256 -20.58 -42.69 2.37
C THR A 256 -20.55 -44.09 2.98
N GLU A 257 -20.18 -44.21 4.25
CA GLU A 257 -20.50 -45.39 5.05
C GLU A 257 -21.94 -45.27 5.57
N GLY A 258 -22.75 -46.26 5.21
CA GLY A 258 -24.06 -46.51 5.80
C GLY A 258 -23.99 -47.77 6.66
N ASN A 259 -24.50 -47.64 7.89
CA ASN A 259 -25.18 -48.65 8.72
C ASN A 259 -25.72 -49.89 7.95
N HIS A 260 -25.74 -51.12 8.47
CA HIS A 260 -25.32 -51.75 9.74
C HIS A 260 -25.28 -53.29 9.50
N ALA A 261 -24.38 -53.99 10.20
CA ALA A 261 -24.07 -55.44 10.17
C ALA A 261 -23.12 -55.90 9.04
#